data_AF-A0A1H2KMX3-F1
#
_entry.id   AF-A0A1H2KMX3-F1
#
_cell.length_a   1.000
_cell.length_b   1.000
_cell.length_c   1.000
_cell.angle_alpha   90.00
_cell.angle_beta   90.00
_cell.angle_gamma   90.00
#
_symmetry.space_group_name_H-M   'P 1'
#
loop_
_entity.id
_entity.type
_entity.pdbx_description
1 polymer ?
#
loop_
_entity_poly.entity_id
_entity_poly.type
_entity_poly.pdbx_seq_one_letter_code
_entity_poly.pdbx_strand_id
1 'polypeptide(L)'
;MYKFLASRRWLVRTLAGVLLVLLCVRLGVWQLDRNEQRQDRNAVIEANAGGDPVPAGDLVPPGQPLTEGDEWSTVQVTGHWDADNELRLRLRPVDGTRGVHALTPLVGDDGTALLVDRGFVAADGLDDDEIELPPPPDGEVTVTARVRHSETSHDVDPSSGAVRVVDVEGIAAELPYPVYGAWGELITQDPEPATSLQLIDPPETESGPHLSYAIQWFLFAVVGVTGFVLLIRGEARGRDQTQEHDAPAPSEPVG
;
A
#
# COMPACT_ATOMS: atom_id res chain seq x y z
N MET A 1 51.42 0.89 16.29
CA MET A 1 50.80 -0.06 15.32
C MET A 1 49.74 -0.88 16.05
N TYR A 2 48.48 -0.85 15.61
CA TYR A 2 47.30 -1.38 16.32
C TYR A 2 47.23 -2.93 16.44
N LYS A 3 48.29 -3.58 16.95
CA LYS A 3 48.39 -5.04 17.07
C LYS A 3 47.29 -5.65 17.94
N PHE A 4 46.68 -4.89 18.85
CA PHE A 4 45.56 -5.34 19.68
C PHE A 4 44.26 -5.58 18.90
N LEU A 5 44.09 -4.95 17.73
CA LEU A 5 42.92 -5.16 16.87
C LEU A 5 42.83 -6.62 16.37
N ALA A 6 43.95 -7.33 16.31
CA ALA A 6 44.01 -8.75 15.96
C ALA A 6 43.60 -9.69 17.12
N SER A 7 43.33 -9.17 18.32
CA SER A 7 42.82 -10.01 19.41
C SER A 7 41.40 -10.50 19.11
N ARG A 8 41.07 -11.74 19.52
CA ARG A 8 39.73 -12.34 19.32
C ARG A 8 38.59 -11.42 19.77
N ARG A 9 38.79 -10.68 20.88
CA ARG A 9 37.81 -9.72 21.42
C ARG A 9 37.58 -8.53 20.47
N TRP A 10 38.64 -7.98 19.88
CA TRP A 10 38.53 -6.88 18.93
C TRP A 10 38.03 -7.31 17.57
N LEU A 11 38.37 -8.52 17.11
CA LEU A 11 37.78 -9.10 15.90
C LEU A 11 36.26 -9.25 16.04
N VAL A 12 35.77 -9.80 17.16
CA VAL A 12 34.32 -9.93 17.41
C VAL A 12 33.64 -8.56 17.46
N ARG A 13 34.23 -7.57 18.14
CA ARG A 13 33.68 -6.20 18.21
C ARG A 13 33.65 -5.52 16.85
N THR A 14 34.70 -5.68 16.05
CA THR A 14 34.78 -5.12 14.69
C THR A 14 33.74 -5.75 13.79
N LEU A 15 33.63 -7.08 13.81
CA LEU A 15 32.63 -7.80 13.02
C LEU A 15 31.21 -7.39 13.42
N ALA A 16 30.91 -7.33 14.72
CA ALA A 16 29.60 -6.90 15.21
C ALA A 16 29.29 -5.44 14.80
N GLY A 17 30.26 -4.53 14.91
CA GLY A 17 30.10 -3.14 14.49
C GLY A 17 29.85 -3.01 12.98
N VAL A 18 30.61 -3.75 12.15
CA VAL A 18 30.40 -3.79 10.70
C VAL A 18 29.01 -4.34 10.36
N LEU A 19 28.60 -5.45 10.97
CA LEU A 19 27.27 -6.03 10.73
C LEU A 19 26.15 -5.07 11.13
N LEU A 20 26.28 -4.37 12.26
CA LEU A 20 25.30 -3.37 12.69
C LEU A 20 25.20 -2.20 11.70
N VAL A 21 26.34 -1.67 11.23
CA VAL A 21 26.36 -0.60 10.22
C VAL A 21 25.72 -1.07 8.91
N LEU A 22 26.05 -2.28 8.44
CA LEU A 22 25.44 -2.87 7.25
C LEU A 22 23.93 -3.04 7.40
N LEU A 23 23.47 -3.47 8.58
CA LEU A 23 22.04 -3.56 8.89
C LEU A 23 21.36 -2.18 8.83
N CYS A 24 21.93 -1.16 9.46
CA CYS A 24 21.40 0.20 9.42
C CYS A 24 21.32 0.73 7.98
N VAL A 25 22.38 0.56 7.17
CA VAL A 25 22.36 0.98 5.76
C VAL A 25 21.28 0.23 4.99
N ARG A 26 21.16 -1.09 5.18
CA ARG A 26 20.16 -1.90 4.49
C ARG A 26 18.73 -1.50 4.86
N LEU A 27 18.47 -1.17 6.13
CA LEU A 27 17.18 -0.65 6.58
C LEU A 27 16.89 0.76 6.01
N GLY A 28 17.90 1.61 5.92
CA GLY A 28 17.79 2.92 5.27
C GLY A 28 17.42 2.81 3.79
N VAL A 29 18.09 1.93 3.04
CA VAL A 29 17.77 1.66 1.63
C VAL A 29 16.36 1.08 1.47
N TRP A 30 15.97 0.14 2.32
CA TRP A 30 14.62 -0.41 2.29
C TRP A 30 13.53 0.65 2.55
N GLN A 31 13.77 1.61 3.45
CA GLN A 31 12.85 2.73 3.66
C GLN A 31 12.77 3.68 2.45
N LEU A 32 13.89 3.90 1.73
CA LEU A 32 13.88 4.68 0.49
C LEU A 32 13.10 3.98 -0.61
N ASP A 33 13.35 2.70 -0.83
CA ASP A 33 12.62 1.87 -1.80
C ASP A 33 11.11 1.88 -1.50
N ARG A 34 10.73 1.75 -0.21
CA ARG A 34 9.32 1.85 0.20
C ARG A 34 8.73 3.24 -0.04
N ASN A 35 9.52 4.30 0.08
CA ASN A 35 9.12 5.67 -0.21
C ASN A 35 8.91 5.88 -1.72
N GLU A 36 9.82 5.39 -2.57
CA GLU A 36 9.70 5.48 -4.03
C GLU A 36 8.45 4.74 -4.52
N GLN A 37 8.22 3.49 -4.10
CA GLN A 37 6.99 2.74 -4.42
C GLN A 37 5.71 3.48 -3.98
N ARG A 38 5.78 4.21 -2.85
CA ARG A 38 4.66 5.01 -2.35
C ARG A 38 4.42 6.23 -3.25
N GLN A 39 5.48 6.90 -3.66
CA GLN A 39 5.42 8.07 -4.54
C GLN A 39 4.91 7.71 -5.94
N ASP A 40 5.38 6.61 -6.52
CA ASP A 40 4.95 6.17 -7.84
C ASP A 40 3.43 5.89 -7.87
N ARG A 41 2.92 5.17 -6.86
CA ARG A 41 1.46 4.93 -6.74
C ARG A 41 0.69 6.23 -6.53
N ASN A 42 1.19 7.12 -5.66
CA ASN A 42 0.52 8.39 -5.40
C ASN A 42 0.49 9.28 -6.65
N ALA A 43 1.53 9.26 -7.48
CA ALA A 43 1.57 9.99 -8.74
C ALA A 43 0.48 9.53 -9.71
N VAL A 44 0.19 8.23 -9.78
CA VAL A 44 -0.93 7.70 -10.59
C VAL A 44 -2.28 8.21 -10.05
N ILE A 45 -2.50 8.15 -8.73
CA ILE A 45 -3.72 8.66 -8.10
C ILE A 45 -3.89 10.15 -8.36
N GLU A 46 -2.84 10.95 -8.17
CA GLU A 46 -2.88 12.41 -8.37
C GLU A 46 -3.10 12.80 -9.84
N ALA A 47 -2.55 12.03 -10.78
CA ALA A 47 -2.73 12.27 -12.21
C ALA A 47 -4.16 11.98 -12.66
N ASN A 48 -4.81 10.96 -12.08
CA ASN A 48 -6.03 10.39 -12.64
C ASN A 48 -7.31 10.74 -11.86
N ALA A 49 -7.24 10.85 -10.52
CA ALA A 49 -8.42 11.03 -9.68
C ALA A 49 -9.13 12.38 -9.89
N GLY A 50 -8.43 13.39 -10.45
CA GLY A 50 -8.98 14.70 -10.76
C GLY A 50 -9.33 14.93 -12.25
N GLY A 51 -9.18 13.91 -13.09
CA GLY A 51 -9.45 14.02 -14.54
C GLY A 51 -10.95 14.09 -14.87
N ASP A 52 -11.27 14.69 -16.02
CA ASP A 52 -12.63 14.68 -16.57
C ASP A 52 -13.05 13.23 -16.89
N PRO A 53 -14.30 12.82 -16.59
CA PRO A 53 -14.77 11.48 -16.89
C PRO A 53 -14.70 11.14 -18.38
N VAL A 54 -14.14 9.97 -18.71
CA VAL A 54 -14.12 9.43 -20.08
C VAL A 54 -15.06 8.22 -20.22
N PRO A 55 -15.56 7.88 -21.42
CA PRO A 55 -16.34 6.66 -21.60
C PRO A 55 -15.54 5.41 -21.17
N ALA A 56 -16.15 4.49 -20.41
CA ALA A 56 -15.42 3.32 -19.88
C ALA A 56 -14.80 2.45 -20.99
N GLY A 57 -15.48 2.27 -22.12
CA GLY A 57 -14.98 1.48 -23.25
C GLY A 57 -13.74 2.05 -23.93
N ASP A 58 -13.46 3.36 -23.78
CA ASP A 58 -12.25 3.98 -24.32
C ASP A 58 -11.01 3.65 -23.46
N LEU A 59 -11.22 3.34 -22.18
CA LEU A 59 -10.16 3.15 -21.20
C LEU A 59 -9.92 1.66 -20.88
N VAL A 60 -10.98 0.87 -20.79
CA VAL A 60 -10.90 -0.58 -20.52
C VAL A 60 -11.84 -1.34 -21.44
N PRO A 61 -11.35 -1.95 -22.53
CA PRO A 61 -12.18 -2.85 -23.32
C PRO A 61 -12.60 -4.11 -22.53
N PRO A 62 -13.73 -4.74 -22.88
CA PRO A 62 -14.15 -6.00 -22.28
C PRO A 62 -13.08 -7.09 -22.39
N GLY A 63 -12.83 -7.81 -21.29
CA GLY A 63 -11.86 -8.91 -21.24
C GLY A 63 -10.39 -8.51 -21.40
N GLN A 64 -10.06 -7.21 -21.41
CA GLN A 64 -8.68 -6.72 -21.38
C GLN A 64 -8.37 -6.08 -20.03
N PRO A 65 -7.21 -6.37 -19.41
CA PRO A 65 -6.86 -5.77 -18.14
C PRO A 65 -6.63 -4.27 -18.29
N LEU A 66 -7.05 -3.51 -17.29
CA LEU A 66 -6.69 -2.09 -17.11
C LEU A 66 -5.16 -1.93 -17.12
N THR A 67 -4.66 -0.87 -17.78
CA THR A 67 -3.21 -0.59 -17.77
C THR A 67 -2.80 0.03 -16.44
N GLU A 68 -1.56 -0.20 -15.99
CA GLU A 68 -1.07 0.30 -14.69
C GLU A 68 -1.18 1.84 -14.56
N GLY A 69 -1.05 2.56 -15.67
CA GLY A 69 -1.12 4.02 -15.68
C GLY A 69 -2.53 4.59 -15.63
N ASP A 70 -3.55 3.76 -15.85
CA ASP A 70 -4.94 4.18 -15.95
C ASP A 70 -5.75 3.88 -14.67
N GLU A 71 -5.18 3.18 -13.68
CA GLU A 71 -5.82 3.03 -12.36
C GLU A 71 -6.15 4.41 -11.77
N TRP A 72 -7.27 4.51 -11.05
CA TRP A 72 -7.79 5.75 -10.47
C TRP A 72 -8.35 6.76 -11.48
N SER A 73 -8.40 6.41 -12.77
CA SER A 73 -9.07 7.25 -13.77
C SER A 73 -10.58 7.26 -13.56
N THR A 74 -11.18 8.40 -13.87
CA THR A 74 -12.62 8.56 -13.79
C THR A 74 -13.26 8.16 -15.10
N VAL A 75 -14.21 7.23 -15.04
CA VAL A 75 -15.01 6.82 -16.20
C VAL A 75 -16.48 7.16 -15.99
N GLN A 76 -17.20 7.34 -17.09
CA GLN A 76 -18.63 7.51 -17.13
C GLN A 76 -19.29 6.37 -17.94
N VAL A 77 -20.36 5.82 -17.39
CA VAL A 77 -21.19 4.78 -18.01
C VAL A 77 -22.65 5.13 -17.80
N THR A 78 -23.43 5.10 -18.87
CA THR A 78 -24.89 5.20 -18.81
C THR A 78 -25.48 3.81 -19.08
N GLY A 79 -26.45 3.41 -18.26
CA GLY A 79 -27.01 2.06 -18.30
C GLY A 79 -28.07 1.80 -17.24
N HIS A 80 -28.31 0.53 -16.92
CA HIS A 80 -29.26 0.09 -15.90
C HIS A 80 -28.57 -0.79 -14.87
N TRP A 81 -28.94 -0.64 -13.60
CA TRP A 81 -28.45 -1.50 -12.53
C TRP A 81 -29.04 -2.91 -12.63
N ASP A 82 -28.19 -3.93 -12.53
CA ASP A 82 -28.60 -5.32 -12.41
C ASP A 82 -28.59 -5.74 -10.93
N ALA A 83 -29.66 -5.39 -10.22
CA ALA A 83 -29.81 -5.69 -8.80
C ALA A 83 -29.92 -7.19 -8.50
N ASP A 84 -30.32 -8.01 -9.48
CA ASP A 84 -30.44 -9.47 -9.32
C ASP A 84 -29.07 -10.15 -9.19
N ASN A 85 -28.01 -9.51 -9.72
CA ASN A 85 -26.63 -9.96 -9.63
C ASN A 85 -25.79 -9.10 -8.67
N GLU A 86 -26.42 -8.41 -7.71
CA GLU A 86 -25.74 -7.66 -6.67
C GLU A 86 -24.99 -8.59 -5.69
N LEU A 87 -23.74 -8.23 -5.37
CA LEU A 87 -22.87 -8.96 -4.46
C LEU A 87 -22.51 -8.11 -3.24
N ARG A 88 -22.47 -8.75 -2.07
CA ARG A 88 -21.87 -8.15 -0.86
C ARG A 88 -20.36 -8.33 -0.89
N LEU A 89 -19.61 -7.24 -0.96
CA LEU A 89 -18.16 -7.27 -0.82
C LEU A 89 -17.79 -7.17 0.67
N ARG A 90 -17.33 -8.29 1.23
CA ARG A 90 -17.11 -8.52 2.66
C ARG A 90 -15.64 -8.34 3.05
N LEU A 91 -15.39 -8.24 4.36
CA LEU A 91 -14.06 -8.11 4.97
C LEU A 91 -13.25 -6.89 4.48
N ARG A 92 -13.95 -5.79 4.16
CA ARG A 92 -13.37 -4.49 3.84
C ARG A 92 -13.89 -3.45 4.83
N PRO A 93 -13.21 -3.29 5.98
CA PRO A 93 -13.62 -2.28 6.92
C PRO A 93 -13.31 -0.87 6.39
N VAL A 94 -14.25 0.05 6.57
CA VAL A 94 -14.09 1.47 6.26
C VAL A 94 -13.92 2.22 7.57
N ASP A 95 -12.85 3.01 7.70
CA ASP A 95 -12.51 3.77 8.92
C ASP A 95 -12.49 2.94 10.21
N GLY A 96 -12.09 1.67 10.11
CA GLY A 96 -12.06 0.72 11.22
C GLY A 96 -13.43 0.12 11.59
N THR A 97 -14.47 0.46 10.86
CA THR A 97 -15.83 -0.07 11.04
C THR A 97 -16.03 -1.30 10.17
N ARG A 98 -16.54 -2.40 10.75
CA ARG A 98 -16.92 -3.61 10.00
C ARG A 98 -18.24 -3.36 9.26
N GLY A 99 -18.33 -3.87 8.04
CA GLY A 99 -19.52 -3.80 7.21
C GLY A 99 -19.27 -4.47 5.86
N VAL A 100 -20.15 -4.18 4.91
CA VAL A 100 -20.10 -4.71 3.55
C VAL A 100 -20.28 -3.60 2.53
N HIS A 101 -19.72 -3.78 1.34
CA HIS A 101 -20.00 -2.89 0.22
C HIS A 101 -21.02 -3.52 -0.73
N ALA A 102 -21.81 -2.67 -1.40
CA ALA A 102 -22.73 -3.07 -2.45
C ALA A 102 -22.01 -3.07 -3.80
N LEU A 103 -21.61 -4.25 -4.28
CA LEU A 103 -21.01 -4.42 -5.60
C LEU A 103 -22.11 -4.81 -6.59
N THR A 104 -22.52 -3.86 -7.43
CA THR A 104 -23.66 -4.05 -8.34
C THR A 104 -23.18 -3.88 -9.79
N PRO A 105 -23.49 -4.81 -10.71
CA PRO A 105 -23.23 -4.59 -12.13
C PRO A 105 -24.11 -3.47 -12.69
N LEU A 106 -23.49 -2.54 -13.40
CA LEU A 106 -24.16 -1.54 -14.22
C LEU A 106 -24.06 -1.95 -15.68
N VAL A 107 -25.16 -2.40 -16.27
CA VAL A 107 -25.21 -2.85 -17.67
C VAL A 107 -25.40 -1.64 -18.57
N GLY A 108 -24.36 -1.31 -19.35
CA GLY A 108 -24.39 -0.20 -20.30
C GLY A 108 -25.29 -0.44 -21.51
N ASP A 109 -25.55 0.62 -22.27
CA ASP A 109 -26.40 0.57 -23.48
C ASP A 109 -25.87 -0.38 -24.58
N ASP A 110 -24.55 -0.63 -24.58
CA ASP A 110 -23.87 -1.57 -25.47
C ASP A 110 -23.96 -3.03 -25.00
N GLY A 111 -24.57 -3.26 -23.83
CA GLY A 111 -24.70 -4.57 -23.19
C GLY A 111 -23.46 -4.98 -22.38
N THR A 112 -22.42 -4.15 -22.30
CA THR A 112 -21.25 -4.41 -21.46
C THR A 112 -21.48 -3.85 -20.06
N ALA A 113 -21.21 -4.65 -19.03
CA ALA A 113 -21.33 -4.21 -17.65
C ALA A 113 -20.02 -3.69 -17.05
N LEU A 114 -20.13 -2.66 -16.20
CA LEU A 114 -19.11 -2.28 -15.23
C LEU A 114 -19.54 -2.80 -13.85
N LEU A 115 -18.67 -3.54 -13.15
CA LEU A 115 -18.89 -3.86 -11.74
C LEU A 115 -18.62 -2.59 -10.92
N VAL A 116 -19.61 -2.08 -10.20
CA VAL A 116 -19.47 -0.84 -9.43
C VAL A 116 -19.70 -1.10 -7.95
N ASP A 117 -18.71 -0.74 -7.12
CA ASP A 117 -18.89 -0.57 -5.68
C ASP A 117 -19.68 0.73 -5.46
N ARG A 118 -20.97 0.60 -5.13
CA ARG A 118 -21.89 1.71 -4.86
C ARG A 118 -21.68 2.35 -3.49
N GLY A 119 -20.87 1.74 -2.63
CA GLY A 119 -20.57 2.23 -1.29
C GLY A 119 -20.80 1.22 -0.18
N PHE A 120 -20.48 1.66 1.03
CA PHE A 120 -20.39 0.85 2.24
C PHE A 120 -21.62 0.98 3.14
N VAL A 121 -21.99 -0.14 3.76
CA VAL A 121 -23.01 -0.27 4.81
C VAL A 121 -22.33 -0.86 6.06
N ALA A 122 -22.39 -0.12 7.17
CA ALA A 122 -21.87 -0.59 8.45
C ALA A 122 -22.69 -1.79 8.96
N ALA A 123 -22.02 -2.73 9.64
CA ALA A 123 -22.67 -3.92 10.16
C ALA A 123 -23.63 -3.62 11.33
N ASP A 124 -23.35 -2.59 12.13
CA ASP A 124 -24.18 -2.18 13.28
C ASP A 124 -24.61 -3.33 14.23
N GLY A 125 -23.74 -4.33 14.37
CA GLY A 125 -23.96 -5.51 15.21
C GLY A 125 -24.57 -6.73 14.50
N LEU A 126 -24.85 -6.62 13.20
CA LEU A 126 -25.28 -7.70 12.33
C LEU A 126 -24.09 -8.51 11.80
N ASP A 127 -24.32 -9.75 11.42
CA ASP A 127 -23.39 -10.49 10.58
C ASP A 127 -23.49 -10.04 9.11
N ASP A 128 -22.40 -10.20 8.35
CA ASP A 128 -22.28 -9.69 6.97
C ASP A 128 -23.42 -10.17 6.05
N ASP A 129 -23.93 -11.38 6.29
CA ASP A 129 -25.00 -12.00 5.49
C ASP A 129 -26.41 -11.49 5.86
N GLU A 130 -26.55 -10.85 7.02
CA GLU A 130 -27.79 -10.24 7.53
C GLU A 130 -27.92 -8.76 7.13
N ILE A 131 -26.83 -8.14 6.64
CA ILE A 131 -26.86 -6.76 6.18
C ILE A 131 -27.66 -6.68 4.89
N GLU A 132 -28.76 -5.93 4.94
CA GLU A 132 -29.57 -5.59 3.77
C GLU A 132 -28.93 -4.41 3.02
N LEU A 133 -28.65 -4.61 1.74
CA LEU A 133 -28.15 -3.56 0.87
C LEU A 133 -29.33 -2.71 0.36
N PRO A 134 -29.29 -1.37 0.52
CA PRO A 134 -30.29 -0.49 -0.07
C PRO A 134 -30.35 -0.64 -1.59
N PRO A 135 -31.55 -0.76 -2.20
CA PRO A 135 -31.67 -1.01 -3.63
C PRO A 135 -31.12 0.16 -4.45
N PRO A 136 -30.53 -0.10 -5.64
CA PRO A 136 -30.20 0.95 -6.59
C PRO A 136 -31.46 1.65 -7.14
N PRO A 137 -31.34 2.87 -7.71
CA PRO A 137 -32.46 3.50 -8.39
C PRO A 137 -32.91 2.67 -9.60
N ASP A 138 -34.21 2.66 -9.86
CA ASP A 138 -34.79 2.04 -11.05
C ASP A 138 -34.54 2.88 -12.31
N GLY A 139 -34.48 2.21 -13.46
CA GLY A 139 -34.37 2.86 -14.77
C GLY A 139 -32.94 3.17 -15.19
N GLU A 140 -32.82 4.08 -16.16
CA GLU A 140 -31.53 4.49 -16.72
C GLU A 140 -30.81 5.42 -15.74
N VAL A 141 -29.52 5.17 -15.53
CA VAL A 141 -28.63 5.92 -14.65
C VAL A 141 -27.34 6.25 -15.39
N THR A 142 -26.82 7.45 -15.19
CA THR A 142 -25.45 7.82 -15.56
C THR A 142 -24.57 7.76 -14.32
N VAL A 143 -23.60 6.86 -14.33
CA VAL A 143 -22.66 6.63 -13.24
C VAL A 143 -21.30 7.18 -13.61
N THR A 144 -20.71 7.95 -12.70
CA THR A 144 -19.30 8.31 -12.73
C THR A 144 -18.58 7.51 -11.67
N ALA A 145 -17.57 6.73 -12.08
CA ALA A 145 -16.85 5.82 -11.21
C ALA A 145 -15.34 5.93 -11.41
N ARG A 146 -14.58 5.61 -10.38
CA ARG A 146 -13.12 5.56 -10.40
C ARG A 146 -12.67 4.13 -10.66
N VAL A 147 -11.96 3.88 -11.76
CA VAL A 147 -11.58 2.50 -12.12
C VAL A 147 -10.46 1.96 -11.25
N ARG A 148 -10.57 0.68 -10.93
CA ARG A 148 -9.62 -0.11 -10.15
C ARG A 148 -9.30 -1.39 -10.93
N HIS A 149 -8.08 -1.90 -10.75
CA HIS A 149 -7.69 -3.16 -11.34
C HIS A 149 -8.53 -4.33 -10.81
N SER A 150 -8.77 -5.32 -11.66
CA SER A 150 -9.23 -6.63 -11.21
C SER A 150 -8.27 -7.17 -10.14
N GLU A 151 -8.83 -7.68 -9.07
CA GLU A 151 -8.07 -8.25 -7.97
C GLU A 151 -7.78 -9.73 -8.25
N THR A 152 -6.60 -10.20 -7.84
CA THR A 152 -6.21 -11.60 -8.12
C THR A 152 -6.61 -12.52 -6.97
N SER A 153 -7.57 -13.41 -7.22
CA SER A 153 -7.89 -14.54 -6.33
C SER A 153 -8.49 -15.68 -7.14
N HIS A 154 -7.96 -16.91 -7.03
CA HIS A 154 -8.46 -18.06 -7.79
C HIS A 154 -9.67 -18.76 -7.15
N ASP A 155 -10.23 -18.21 -6.07
CA ASP A 155 -11.29 -18.84 -5.27
C ASP A 155 -12.36 -17.81 -4.88
N VAL A 156 -13.04 -17.29 -5.91
CA VAL A 156 -14.21 -16.41 -5.77
C VAL A 156 -15.44 -17.22 -6.15
N ASP A 157 -16.46 -17.19 -5.29
CA ASP A 157 -17.76 -17.82 -5.54
C ASP A 157 -18.86 -16.74 -5.52
N PRO A 158 -19.12 -16.08 -6.67
CA PRO A 158 -20.18 -15.08 -6.79
C PRO A 158 -21.57 -15.66 -6.51
N SER A 159 -21.79 -16.96 -6.75
CA SER A 159 -23.09 -17.61 -6.56
C SER A 159 -23.58 -17.62 -5.11
N SER A 160 -22.66 -17.42 -4.16
CA SER A 160 -22.98 -17.21 -2.74
C SER A 160 -23.64 -15.86 -2.43
N GLY A 161 -23.68 -14.94 -3.41
CA GLY A 161 -24.17 -13.58 -3.25
C GLY A 161 -23.20 -12.64 -2.51
N ALA A 162 -21.98 -13.10 -2.24
CA ALA A 162 -21.02 -12.30 -1.49
C ALA A 162 -19.56 -12.73 -1.68
N VAL A 163 -18.68 -11.77 -1.97
CA VAL A 163 -17.27 -11.97 -2.32
C VAL A 163 -16.34 -11.17 -1.38
N ARG A 164 -15.04 -11.46 -1.38
CA ARG A 164 -14.03 -10.72 -0.58
C ARG A 164 -13.11 -9.85 -1.43
N VAL A 165 -12.98 -10.24 -2.68
CA VAL A 165 -12.15 -9.60 -3.70
C VAL A 165 -12.96 -9.39 -4.95
N VAL A 166 -12.62 -8.36 -5.71
CA VAL A 166 -13.27 -8.09 -7.00
C VAL A 166 -12.41 -8.71 -8.10
N ASP A 167 -12.45 -10.04 -8.17
CA ASP A 167 -11.93 -10.79 -9.32
C ASP A 167 -12.93 -10.66 -10.47
N VAL A 168 -12.65 -9.73 -11.39
CA VAL A 168 -13.53 -9.40 -12.50
C VAL A 168 -13.72 -10.61 -13.41
N GLU A 169 -12.67 -11.40 -13.67
CA GLU A 169 -12.78 -12.57 -14.55
C GLU A 169 -13.64 -13.66 -13.90
N GLY A 170 -13.40 -13.94 -12.61
CA GLY A 170 -14.18 -14.90 -11.84
C GLY A 170 -15.65 -14.51 -11.68
N ILE A 171 -15.94 -13.22 -11.46
CA ILE A 171 -17.32 -12.72 -11.36
C ILE A 171 -18.00 -12.72 -12.73
N ALA A 172 -17.32 -12.26 -13.79
CA ALA A 172 -17.88 -12.20 -15.14
C ALA A 172 -18.28 -13.57 -15.69
N ALA A 173 -17.62 -14.65 -15.24
CA ALA A 173 -17.94 -16.02 -15.65
C ALA A 173 -19.37 -16.47 -15.27
N GLU A 174 -19.96 -15.88 -14.23
CA GLU A 174 -21.32 -16.20 -13.74
C GLU A 174 -22.38 -15.21 -14.26
N LEU A 175 -21.97 -14.15 -14.98
CA LEU A 175 -22.88 -13.11 -15.48
C LEU A 175 -23.31 -13.38 -16.93
N PRO A 176 -24.53 -12.97 -17.33
CA PRO A 176 -25.06 -13.26 -18.66
C PRO A 176 -24.59 -12.27 -19.75
N TYR A 177 -23.64 -11.39 -19.45
CA TYR A 177 -23.17 -10.30 -20.32
C TYR A 177 -21.64 -10.10 -20.19
N PRO A 178 -20.99 -9.46 -21.19
CA PRO A 178 -19.58 -9.10 -21.07
C PRO A 178 -19.36 -8.06 -19.98
N VAL A 179 -18.21 -8.13 -19.32
CA VAL A 179 -17.79 -7.18 -18.27
C VAL A 179 -16.48 -6.51 -18.69
N TYR A 180 -16.35 -5.21 -18.43
CA TYR A 180 -15.08 -4.49 -18.57
C TYR A 180 -14.00 -5.15 -17.71
N GLY A 181 -12.74 -5.20 -18.14
CA GLY A 181 -11.64 -5.83 -17.37
C GLY A 181 -11.17 -5.05 -16.14
N ALA A 182 -12.03 -4.19 -15.61
CA ALA A 182 -11.85 -3.36 -14.44
C ALA A 182 -13.18 -3.21 -13.70
N TRP A 183 -13.12 -2.86 -12.43
CA TRP A 183 -14.28 -2.48 -11.64
C TRP A 183 -14.17 -1.01 -11.21
N GLY A 184 -15.27 -0.42 -10.76
CA GLY A 184 -15.34 1.00 -10.42
C GLY A 184 -15.75 1.24 -8.97
N GLU A 185 -15.18 2.26 -8.34
CA GLU A 185 -15.69 2.84 -7.08
C GLU A 185 -16.60 4.02 -7.44
N LEU A 186 -17.85 4.02 -6.98
CA LEU A 186 -18.81 5.07 -7.29
C LEU A 186 -18.34 6.44 -6.79
N ILE A 187 -18.35 7.44 -7.67
CA ILE A 187 -18.12 8.85 -7.33
C ILE A 187 -19.46 9.59 -7.27
N THR A 188 -20.23 9.52 -8.37
CA THR A 188 -21.56 10.14 -8.48
C THR A 188 -22.45 9.31 -9.38
N GLN A 189 -23.76 9.46 -9.22
CA GLN A 189 -24.75 8.90 -10.13
C GLN A 189 -25.94 9.85 -10.30
N ASP A 190 -26.58 9.81 -11.46
CA ASP A 190 -27.83 10.51 -11.76
C ASP A 190 -28.81 9.53 -12.44
N PRO A 191 -30.00 9.26 -11.87
CA PRO A 191 -30.54 9.86 -10.66
C PRO A 191 -29.85 9.41 -9.35
N GLU A 192 -29.95 10.24 -8.32
CA GLU A 192 -29.52 9.88 -6.96
C GLU A 192 -30.37 8.73 -6.40
N PRO A 193 -29.77 7.83 -5.58
CA PRO A 193 -30.50 6.74 -4.97
C PRO A 193 -31.42 7.26 -3.86
N ALA A 194 -32.52 6.56 -3.60
CA ALA A 194 -33.41 6.91 -2.49
C ALA A 194 -32.73 6.81 -1.11
N THR A 195 -31.70 5.96 -0.98
CA THR A 195 -30.85 5.82 0.21
C THR A 195 -29.40 5.82 -0.22
N SER A 196 -28.66 6.84 0.22
CA SER A 196 -27.23 6.96 -0.06
C SER A 196 -26.40 6.00 0.79
N LEU A 197 -25.38 5.42 0.18
CA LEU A 197 -24.35 4.62 0.85
C LEU A 197 -23.14 5.48 1.18
N GLN A 198 -22.29 5.02 2.10
CA GLN A 198 -21.01 5.69 2.35
C GLN A 198 -20.07 5.45 1.16
N LEU A 199 -19.80 6.49 0.38
CA LEU A 199 -18.86 6.41 -0.75
C LEU A 199 -17.42 6.27 -0.26
N ILE A 200 -16.57 5.69 -1.11
CA ILE A 200 -15.16 5.43 -0.81
C ILE A 200 -14.29 6.53 -1.42
N ASP A 201 -13.73 7.35 -0.54
CA ASP A 201 -12.75 8.37 -0.93
C ASP A 201 -11.47 7.71 -1.48
N PRO A 202 -10.79 8.36 -2.43
CA PRO A 202 -9.49 7.87 -2.89
C PRO A 202 -8.50 7.90 -1.70
N PRO A 203 -7.52 6.99 -1.69
CA PRO A 203 -6.54 6.95 -0.62
C PRO A 203 -5.74 8.25 -0.57
N GLU A 204 -5.45 8.72 0.64
CA GLU A 204 -4.62 9.91 0.85
C GLU A 204 -3.24 9.72 0.20
N THR A 205 -2.78 10.75 -0.53
CA THR A 205 -1.49 10.75 -1.21
C THR A 205 -0.36 11.33 -0.36
N GLU A 206 -0.61 11.58 0.93
CA GLU A 206 0.43 12.03 1.84
C GLU A 206 1.52 10.96 2.00
N SER A 207 2.75 11.34 1.66
CA SER A 207 3.92 10.50 1.86
C SER A 207 4.23 10.45 3.36
N GLY A 208 3.96 9.29 3.98
CA GLY A 208 4.32 9.04 5.38
C GLY A 208 5.83 9.23 5.66
N PRO A 209 6.28 9.10 6.92
CA PRO A 209 7.63 9.48 7.36
C PRO A 209 8.77 8.56 6.87
N HIS A 210 8.63 7.86 5.75
CA HIS A 210 9.62 6.93 5.21
C HIS A 210 10.97 7.60 4.97
N LEU A 211 10.98 8.83 4.44
CA LEU A 211 12.20 9.60 4.22
C LEU A 211 12.90 9.96 5.55
N SER A 212 12.17 10.40 6.57
CA SER A 212 12.76 10.77 7.86
C SER A 212 13.32 9.54 8.58
N TYR A 213 12.65 8.39 8.47
CA TYR A 213 13.19 7.11 8.97
C TYR A 213 14.42 6.65 8.20
N ALA A 214 14.47 6.79 6.88
CA ALA A 214 15.67 6.48 6.10
C ALA A 214 16.87 7.32 6.57
N ILE A 215 16.66 8.63 6.75
CA ILE A 215 17.68 9.55 7.30
C ILE A 215 18.12 9.09 8.69
N GLN A 216 17.19 8.71 9.57
CA GLN A 216 17.51 8.21 10.91
C GLN A 216 18.41 6.96 10.85
N TRP A 217 18.12 6.00 9.98
CA TRP A 217 18.95 4.79 9.81
C TRP A 217 20.37 5.11 9.33
N PHE A 218 20.52 6.06 8.40
CA PHE A 218 21.84 6.51 7.96
C PHE A 218 22.59 7.28 9.07
N LEU A 219 21.90 8.09 9.87
CA LEU A 219 22.49 8.74 11.03
C LEU A 219 23.00 7.72 12.06
N PHE A 220 22.25 6.64 12.34
CA PHE A 220 22.72 5.56 13.20
C PHE A 220 23.96 4.85 12.65
N ALA A 221 24.04 4.64 11.32
CA ALA A 221 25.25 4.12 10.69
C ALA A 221 26.46 5.05 10.90
N VAL A 222 26.28 6.37 10.70
CA VAL A 222 27.33 7.38 10.90
C VAL A 222 27.79 7.44 12.36
N VAL A 223 26.86 7.47 13.31
CA VAL A 223 27.15 7.46 14.75
C VAL A 223 27.86 6.16 15.14
N GLY A 224 27.42 5.01 14.62
CA GLY A 224 28.05 3.71 14.84
C GLY A 224 29.51 3.68 14.37
N VAL A 225 29.78 4.15 13.14
CA VAL A 225 31.14 4.25 12.60
C VAL A 225 31.99 5.22 13.44
N THR A 226 31.46 6.40 13.75
CA THR A 226 32.18 7.44 14.50
C THR A 226 32.52 6.96 15.91
N GLY A 227 31.54 6.38 16.61
CA GLY A 227 31.73 5.79 17.93
C GLY A 227 32.77 4.68 17.92
N PHE A 228 32.74 3.80 16.90
CA PHE A 228 33.73 2.73 16.77
C PHE A 228 35.16 3.26 16.55
N VAL A 229 35.34 4.30 15.72
CA VAL A 229 36.63 4.98 15.53
C VAL A 229 37.12 5.63 16.82
N LEU A 230 36.24 6.29 17.57
CA LEU A 230 36.58 6.90 18.85
C LEU A 230 36.97 5.85 19.90
N LEU A 231 36.29 4.70 19.94
CA LEU A 231 36.65 3.58 20.81
C LEU A 231 38.05 3.03 20.49
N ILE A 232 38.40 2.87 19.21
CA ILE A 232 39.76 2.47 18.79
C ILE A 232 40.80 3.50 19.25
N ARG A 233 40.50 4.79 19.08
CA ARG A 233 41.42 5.89 19.47
C ARG A 233 41.60 5.99 20.98
N GLY A 234 40.52 5.87 21.75
CA GLY A 234 40.57 5.90 23.22
C GLY A 234 41.38 4.74 23.77
N GLU A 235 41.16 3.54 23.25
CA GLU A 235 41.89 2.33 23.66
C GLU A 235 43.39 2.43 23.32
N ALA A 236 43.76 3.00 22.16
CA ALA A 236 45.16 3.20 21.80
C ALA A 236 45.86 4.21 22.73
N ARG A 237 45.21 5.33 23.04
CA ARG A 237 45.76 6.34 23.97
C ARG A 237 45.91 5.80 25.39
N GLY A 238 44.95 5.02 25.88
CA GLY A 238 45.04 4.41 27.21
C GLY A 238 46.20 3.44 27.32
N ARG A 239 46.50 2.67 26.26
CA ARG A 239 47.67 1.77 26.22
C ARG A 239 49.00 2.52 26.21
N ASP A 240 49.10 3.61 25.45
CA ASP A 240 50.32 4.43 25.41
C ASP A 240 50.61 5.05 26.80
N GLN A 241 49.57 5.53 27.51
CA GLN A 241 49.72 6.12 28.86
C GLN A 241 50.12 5.08 29.93
N THR A 242 49.56 3.87 29.89
CA THR A 242 49.98 2.79 30.80
C THR A 242 51.44 2.39 30.54
N GLN A 243 51.85 2.32 29.28
CA GLN A 243 53.24 2.00 28.91
C GLN A 243 54.24 3.08 29.34
N GLU A 244 53.85 4.35 29.33
CA GLU A 244 54.66 5.48 29.79
C GLU A 244 54.78 5.53 31.32
N HIS A 245 53.72 5.14 32.05
CA HIS A 245 53.71 5.08 33.51
C HIS A 245 54.50 3.89 34.09
N ASP A 246 54.52 2.75 33.40
CA ASP A 246 55.27 1.55 33.79
C ASP A 246 56.73 1.53 33.26
N ALA A 247 57.18 2.59 32.59
CA ALA A 247 58.56 2.71 32.14
C ALA A 247 59.51 2.84 33.35
N PRO A 248 60.57 2.01 33.47
CA PRO A 248 61.48 2.05 34.62
C PRO A 248 62.15 3.43 34.71
N ALA A 249 62.16 4.01 35.92
CA ALA A 249 62.83 5.28 36.17
C ALA A 249 64.30 5.22 35.72
N PRO A 250 64.83 6.28 35.07
CA PRO A 250 66.23 6.30 34.65
C PRO A 250 67.12 6.10 35.87
N SER A 251 67.94 5.05 35.84
CA SER A 251 68.88 4.74 36.91
C SER A 251 69.81 5.92 37.14
N GLU A 252 69.78 6.49 38.35
CA GLU A 252 70.66 7.58 38.76
C GLU A 252 72.13 7.17 38.58
N PRO A 253 73.00 8.04 38.04
CA PRO A 253 74.42 7.76 37.96
C PRO A 253 75.00 7.73 39.37
N VAL A 254 75.48 6.55 39.79
CA VAL A 254 76.21 6.37 41.04
C VAL A 254 77.57 7.07 40.89
N GLY A 255 77.74 8.18 41.61
CA GLY A 255 79.01 8.90 41.77
C GLY A 255 79.73 8.50 43.04
#